data_AF-A0A820P2H6-F1
#
_entry.id   AF-A0A820P2H6-F1
#
_cell.length_a   1.000
_cell.length_b   1.000
_cell.length_c   1.000
_cell.angle_alpha   90.00
_cell.angle_beta   90.00
_cell.angle_gamma   90.00
#
_symmetry.space_group_name_H-M   'P 1'
#
loop_
_entity.id
_entity.type
_entity.pdbx_description
1 polymer ?
#
loop_
_entity_poly.entity_id
_entity_poly.type
_entity_poly.pdbx_seq_one_letter_code
_entity_poly.pdbx_strand_id
1 'polypeptide(L)'
;YLRRRTRLPLSYTHHHIPEPTATLDQLISLTTPVSTIQKFIRVWLKHVLPVELFGSKFNYKLFIYRMCFFIQLPRTQQYSLGEVIRKFKFKQFQWTKIQKNLPPLVCQLYICHLIYYLIYYGFILLRSYFYATEGSSPSHPLVLVFYRHKIW
;
A
#
# COMPACT_ATOMS: atom_id res chain seq x y z
N TYR A 1 -8.16 -14.82 -5.66
CA TYR A 1 -7.14 -13.77 -5.88
C TYR A 1 -7.26 -13.15 -7.28
N LEU A 2 -7.10 -13.92 -8.37
CA LEU A 2 -7.17 -13.40 -9.75
C LEU A 2 -8.58 -12.95 -10.20
N ARG A 3 -9.66 -13.62 -9.75
CA ARG A 3 -11.04 -13.29 -10.18
C ARG A 3 -11.60 -11.95 -9.69
N ARG A 4 -10.99 -11.30 -8.68
CA ARG A 4 -11.46 -10.01 -8.12
C ARG A 4 -10.74 -8.79 -8.70
N ARG A 5 -9.74 -8.98 -9.56
CA ARG A 5 -8.95 -7.87 -10.15
C ARG A 5 -9.71 -7.11 -11.24
N THR A 6 -10.70 -7.75 -11.86
CA THR A 6 -11.38 -7.28 -13.08
C THR A 6 -12.53 -6.29 -12.86
N ARG A 7 -12.84 -5.93 -11.61
CA ARG A 7 -14.05 -5.14 -11.27
C ARG A 7 -13.82 -3.98 -10.30
N LEU A 8 -12.62 -3.42 -10.24
CA LEU A 8 -12.39 -2.20 -9.47
C LEU A 8 -12.81 -0.99 -10.32
N PRO A 9 -13.73 -0.13 -9.83
CA PRO A 9 -14.07 1.09 -10.53
C PRO A 9 -12.82 1.95 -10.56
N LEU A 10 -12.28 2.12 -11.76
CA LEU A 10 -11.22 3.07 -12.07
C LEU A 10 -11.75 4.51 -11.93
N SER A 11 -12.64 4.84 -10.98
CA SER A 11 -13.13 6.22 -10.79
C SER A 11 -12.02 7.20 -10.45
N TYR A 12 -10.83 6.69 -10.12
CA TYR A 12 -9.63 7.48 -10.04
C TYR A 12 -9.15 7.98 -11.41
N THR A 13 -9.51 7.42 -12.57
CA THR A 13 -8.96 7.80 -13.89
C THR A 13 -9.49 9.11 -14.46
N HIS A 14 -10.53 9.71 -13.87
CA HIS A 14 -11.07 10.99 -14.31
C HIS A 14 -10.35 12.16 -13.62
N HIS A 15 -9.15 12.48 -14.07
CA HIS A 15 -8.59 13.82 -13.87
C HIS A 15 -8.24 14.43 -15.22
N HIS A 16 -8.45 15.74 -15.29
CA HIS A 16 -8.14 16.57 -16.44
C HIS A 16 -6.68 16.34 -16.84
N ILE A 17 -6.48 15.84 -18.06
CA ILE A 17 -5.15 15.80 -18.65
C ILE A 17 -4.90 17.25 -19.10
N PRO A 18 -3.88 17.94 -18.56
CA PRO A 18 -3.57 19.29 -19.02
C PRO A 18 -3.33 19.29 -20.53
N GLU A 19 -3.81 20.33 -21.21
CA GLU A 19 -3.64 20.46 -22.65
C GLU A 19 -2.14 20.56 -23.02
N PRO A 20 -1.76 20.28 -24.29
CA PRO A 20 -0.37 20.30 -24.75
C PRO A 20 0.40 21.61 -24.51
N THR A 21 -0.31 22.68 -24.14
CA THR A 21 0.17 24.03 -23.87
C THR A 21 0.49 24.32 -22.40
N ALA A 22 0.33 23.36 -21.48
CA ALA A 22 0.61 23.58 -20.07
C ALA A 22 2.10 23.87 -19.79
N THR A 23 2.36 24.83 -18.91
CA THR A 23 3.73 25.17 -18.49
C THR A 23 4.30 24.12 -17.51
N LEU A 24 5.63 24.06 -17.39
CA LEU A 24 6.29 23.14 -16.44
C LEU A 24 5.79 23.34 -15.00
N ASP A 25 5.62 24.58 -14.56
CA ASP A 25 5.12 24.89 -13.21
C ASP A 25 3.69 24.38 -13.00
N GLN A 26 2.85 24.47 -14.04
CA GLN A 26 1.51 23.90 -14.01
C GLN A 26 1.57 22.38 -13.88
N LEU A 27 2.45 21.69 -14.62
CA LEU A 27 2.60 20.23 -14.54
C LEU A 27 3.13 19.79 -13.17
N ILE A 28 4.12 20.49 -12.60
CA ILE A 28 4.67 20.22 -11.28
C ILE A 28 3.61 20.42 -10.19
N SER A 29 2.67 21.36 -10.37
CA SER A 29 1.57 21.58 -9.42
C SER A 29 0.55 20.42 -9.37
N LEU A 30 0.50 19.56 -10.38
CA LEU A 30 -0.47 18.45 -10.50
C LEU A 30 -0.10 17.21 -9.67
N THR A 31 0.52 17.43 -8.52
CA THR A 31 0.78 16.38 -7.53
C THR A 31 -0.54 15.76 -7.06
N THR A 32 -0.52 14.45 -6.79
CA THR A 32 -1.62 13.73 -6.18
C THR A 32 -1.45 13.76 -4.66
N PRO A 33 -2.42 14.28 -3.90
CA PRO A 33 -2.34 14.31 -2.45
C PRO A 33 -2.17 12.91 -1.84
N VAL A 34 -1.35 12.80 -0.80
CA VAL A 34 -1.10 11.51 -0.10
C VAL A 34 -2.40 10.87 0.40
N SER A 35 -3.37 11.67 0.85
CA SER A 35 -4.69 11.19 1.27
C SER A 35 -5.43 10.46 0.14
N THR A 36 -5.29 10.92 -1.10
CA THR A 36 -5.85 10.27 -2.30
C THR A 36 -5.17 8.93 -2.56
N ILE A 37 -3.84 8.87 -2.45
CA ILE A 37 -3.06 7.62 -2.59
C ILE A 37 -3.44 6.60 -1.50
N GLN A 38 -3.56 7.06 -0.25
CA GLN A 38 -4.01 6.22 0.87
C GLN A 38 -5.44 5.71 0.68
N LYS A 39 -6.35 6.54 0.15
CA LYS A 39 -7.71 6.11 -0.18
C LYS A 39 -7.68 5.06 -1.29
N PHE A 40 -6.90 5.28 -2.34
CA PHE A 40 -6.72 4.34 -3.45
C PHE A 40 -6.25 2.97 -2.96
N ILE A 41 -5.12 2.92 -2.24
CA ILE A 41 -4.57 1.63 -1.76
C ILE A 41 -5.56 0.95 -0.80
N ARG A 42 -6.22 1.72 0.07
CA ARG A 42 -7.17 1.19 1.04
C ARG A 42 -8.37 0.55 0.36
N VAL A 43 -8.95 1.22 -0.65
CA VAL A 43 -10.08 0.68 -1.42
C VAL A 43 -9.64 -0.56 -2.18
N TRP A 44 -8.48 -0.52 -2.83
CA TRP A 44 -7.95 -1.65 -3.58
C TRP A 44 -7.72 -2.88 -2.71
N LEU A 45 -6.97 -2.73 -1.62
CA LEU A 45 -6.67 -3.83 -0.71
C LEU A 45 -7.95 -4.35 -0.02
N LYS A 46 -8.95 -3.50 0.24
CA LYS A 46 -10.28 -3.92 0.72
C LYS A 46 -11.06 -4.76 -0.26
N HIS A 47 -10.93 -4.48 -1.54
CA HIS A 47 -11.59 -5.25 -2.58
C HIS A 47 -10.90 -6.61 -2.83
N VAL A 48 -9.56 -6.59 -2.84
CA VAL A 48 -8.77 -7.77 -3.24
C VAL A 48 -8.53 -8.73 -2.08
N LEU A 49 -8.24 -8.23 -0.88
CA LEU A 49 -7.78 -9.07 0.23
C LEU A 49 -8.95 -9.48 1.15
N PRO A 50 -9.20 -10.80 1.31
CA PRO A 50 -10.19 -11.28 2.25
C PRO A 50 -9.73 -11.06 3.70
N VAL A 51 -10.68 -10.79 4.61
CA VAL A 51 -10.38 -10.58 6.04
C VAL A 51 -9.84 -11.86 6.68
N GLU A 52 -10.33 -13.01 6.21
CA GLU A 52 -10.00 -14.34 6.67
C GLU A 52 -8.51 -14.67 6.50
N LEU A 53 -7.86 -14.07 5.49
CA LEU A 53 -6.41 -14.20 5.25
C LEU A 53 -5.59 -13.71 6.45
N PHE A 54 -6.12 -12.75 7.21
CA PHE A 54 -5.46 -12.16 8.38
C PHE A 54 -5.91 -12.78 9.70
N GLY A 55 -6.83 -13.76 9.64
CA GLY A 55 -7.40 -14.44 10.81
C GLY A 55 -8.40 -13.61 11.62
N SER A 56 -8.32 -12.28 11.58
CA SER A 56 -9.25 -11.40 12.27
C SER A 56 -9.39 -10.03 11.62
N LYS A 57 -10.53 -9.37 11.87
CA LYS A 57 -10.77 -7.97 11.49
C LYS A 57 -9.73 -7.01 12.09
N PHE A 58 -9.16 -7.34 13.26
CA PHE A 58 -8.14 -6.51 13.91
C PHE A 58 -6.82 -6.53 13.13
N ASN A 59 -6.28 -7.73 12.85
CA ASN A 59 -5.05 -7.87 12.07
C ASN A 59 -5.21 -7.28 10.67
N TYR A 60 -6.38 -7.47 10.05
CA TYR A 60 -6.74 -6.89 8.77
C TYR A 60 -6.68 -5.35 8.79
N LYS A 61 -7.37 -4.71 9.75
CA LYS A 61 -7.35 -3.25 9.91
C LYS A 61 -5.93 -2.73 10.19
N LEU A 62 -5.16 -3.44 11.01
CA LEU A 62 -3.78 -3.09 11.31
C LEU A 62 -2.90 -3.15 10.06
N PHE A 63 -3.03 -4.18 9.23
CA PHE A 63 -2.33 -4.28 7.96
C PHE A 63 -2.64 -3.09 7.03
N ILE A 64 -3.92 -2.78 6.83
CA ILE A 64 -4.35 -1.64 6.00
C ILE A 64 -3.80 -0.31 6.53
N TYR A 65 -3.79 -0.16 7.87
CA TYR A 65 -3.19 1.01 8.52
C TYR A 65 -1.68 1.10 8.24
N ARG A 66 -0.93 -0.02 8.37
CA ARG A 66 0.50 -0.06 8.05
C ARG A 66 0.78 0.31 6.60
N MET A 67 -0.03 -0.16 5.66
CA MET A 67 0.09 0.23 4.25
C MET A 67 -0.11 1.73 4.02
N CYS A 68 -1.07 2.35 4.71
CA CYS A 68 -1.28 3.80 4.61
C CYS A 68 -0.11 4.58 5.22
N PHE A 69 0.43 4.09 6.34
CA PHE A 69 1.58 4.69 7.01
C PHE A 69 2.83 4.65 6.12
N PHE A 70 3.09 3.53 5.43
CA PHE A 70 4.23 3.42 4.52
C PHE A 70 4.26 4.45 3.39
N ILE A 71 3.09 4.89 2.92
CA ILE A 71 3.00 5.90 1.86
C ILE A 71 3.51 7.28 2.33
N GLN A 72 3.46 7.54 3.63
CA GLN A 72 3.90 8.80 4.23
C GLN A 72 5.39 8.79 4.59
N LEU A 73 6.06 7.64 4.53
CA LEU A 73 7.45 7.56 4.94
C LEU A 73 8.36 8.22 3.91
N PRO A 74 9.37 8.99 4.35
CA PRO A 74 10.46 9.43 3.50
C PRO A 74 11.19 8.22 2.88
N ARG A 75 11.80 8.41 1.71
CA ARG A 75 12.60 7.37 1.04
C ARG A 75 13.72 6.81 1.93
N THR A 76 14.32 7.66 2.75
CA THR A 76 15.44 7.32 3.63
C THR A 76 15.01 6.49 4.84
N GLN A 77 13.73 6.48 5.17
CA GLN A 77 13.24 5.78 6.36
C GLN A 77 13.00 4.31 6.07
N GLN A 78 13.74 3.46 6.77
CA GLN A 78 13.56 2.01 6.73
C GLN A 78 12.68 1.55 7.89
N TYR A 79 11.97 0.44 7.67
CA TYR A 79 11.13 -0.21 8.68
C TYR A 79 11.36 -1.71 8.62
N SER A 80 11.64 -2.31 9.78
CA SER A 80 11.80 -3.75 9.88
C SER A 80 10.46 -4.47 9.79
N LEU A 81 10.46 -5.70 9.28
CA LEU A 81 9.25 -6.53 9.27
C LEU A 81 8.72 -6.76 10.71
N GLY A 82 9.62 -6.84 11.70
CA GLY A 82 9.27 -6.93 13.11
C GLY A 82 8.40 -5.76 13.60
N GLU A 83 8.72 -4.53 13.18
CA GLU A 83 7.93 -3.34 13.53
C GLU A 83 6.57 -3.31 12.85
N VAL A 84 6.49 -3.81 11.61
CA VAL A 84 5.23 -3.92 10.85
C VAL A 84 4.27 -4.87 11.55
N ILE A 85 4.76 -6.08 11.84
CA ILE A 85 3.97 -7.16 12.44
C ILE A 85 3.77 -6.95 13.95
N ARG A 86 4.39 -5.93 14.53
CA ARG A 86 4.16 -5.57 15.93
C ARG A 86 2.67 -5.36 16.18
N LYS A 87 2.17 -6.02 17.23
CA LYS A 87 0.74 -6.11 17.62
C LYS A 87 -0.11 -7.08 16.79
N PHE A 88 0.41 -7.74 15.75
CA PHE A 88 -0.34 -8.79 15.08
C PHE A 88 -0.60 -9.96 16.04
N LYS A 89 -1.84 -10.45 16.03
CA LYS A 89 -2.24 -11.61 16.83
C LYS A 89 -2.05 -12.89 16.00
N PHE A 90 -0.84 -13.44 15.99
CA PHE A 90 -0.48 -14.63 15.20
C PHE A 90 -1.39 -15.84 15.45
N LYS A 91 -1.83 -16.05 16.70
CA LYS A 91 -2.74 -17.16 17.08
C LYS A 91 -4.13 -17.09 16.43
N GLN A 92 -4.51 -15.94 15.86
CA GLN A 92 -5.82 -15.75 15.22
C GLN A 92 -5.84 -16.19 13.76
N PHE A 93 -4.68 -16.43 13.13
CA PHE A 93 -4.60 -16.92 11.76
C PHE A 93 -5.07 -18.38 11.71
N GLN A 94 -6.34 -18.61 11.35
CA GLN A 94 -6.95 -19.95 11.44
C GLN A 94 -6.33 -20.94 10.44
N TRP A 95 -5.90 -20.45 9.27
CA TRP A 95 -5.30 -21.29 8.23
C TRP A 95 -3.94 -21.90 8.65
N THR A 96 -3.26 -21.35 9.65
CA THR A 96 -2.04 -21.96 10.19
C THR A 96 -2.32 -23.16 11.10
N LYS A 97 -3.58 -23.38 11.50
CA LYS A 97 -3.98 -24.50 12.37
C LYS A 97 -4.34 -25.76 11.59
N ILE A 98 -4.39 -25.68 10.26
CA ILE A 98 -4.78 -26.79 9.39
C ILE A 98 -3.77 -27.94 9.49
N GLN A 99 -2.49 -27.62 9.72
CA GLN A 99 -1.45 -28.63 9.94
C GLN A 99 -1.09 -28.71 11.42
N LYS A 100 -1.59 -29.75 12.10
CA LYS A 100 -1.38 -29.99 13.54
C LYS A 100 0.08 -30.18 13.95
N ASN A 101 0.96 -30.51 12.99
CA ASN A 101 2.35 -30.88 13.25
C ASN A 101 3.37 -29.79 12.90
N LEU A 102 2.94 -28.61 12.40
CA LEU A 102 3.92 -27.56 12.13
C LEU A 102 4.37 -26.86 13.41
N PRO A 103 5.70 -26.67 13.61
CA PRO A 103 6.19 -25.88 14.72
C PRO A 103 5.61 -24.46 14.67
N PRO A 104 5.23 -23.87 15.82
CA PRO A 104 4.67 -22.51 15.88
C PRO A 104 5.54 -21.45 15.19
N LEU A 105 6.86 -21.61 15.25
CA LEU A 105 7.82 -20.72 14.60
C LEU A 105 7.68 -20.73 13.07
N VAL A 106 7.48 -21.90 12.47
CA VAL A 106 7.32 -22.05 11.01
C VAL A 106 6.04 -21.35 10.56
N CYS A 107 4.95 -21.50 11.30
CA CYS A 107 3.70 -20.79 11.04
C CYS A 107 3.86 -19.26 11.12
N GLN A 108 4.63 -18.76 12.09
CA GLN A 108 4.95 -17.33 12.19
C GLN A 108 5.77 -16.85 10.98
N LEU A 109 6.74 -17.63 10.52
CA LEU A 109 7.54 -17.30 9.33
C LEU A 109 6.65 -17.21 8.07
N TYR A 110 5.71 -18.14 7.87
CA TYR A 110 4.75 -18.04 6.75
C TYR A 110 3.88 -16.79 6.83
N ILE A 111 3.42 -16.42 8.03
CA ILE A 111 2.68 -15.15 8.22
C ILE A 111 3.58 -13.96 7.89
N CYS A 112 4.84 -13.95 8.36
CA CYS A 112 5.80 -12.89 8.05
C CYS A 112 6.03 -12.76 6.54
N HIS A 113 6.29 -13.87 5.84
CA HIS A 113 6.45 -13.88 4.39
C HIS A 113 5.20 -13.40 3.66
N LEU A 114 4.01 -13.81 4.11
CA LEU A 114 2.75 -13.34 3.55
C LEU A 114 2.61 -11.81 3.71
N ILE A 115 2.85 -11.27 4.92
CA ILE A 115 2.74 -9.83 5.17
C ILE A 115 3.77 -9.05 4.33
N TYR A 116 5.01 -9.53 4.26
CA TYR A 116 6.04 -8.94 3.41
C TYR A 116 5.62 -8.93 1.93
N TYR A 117 5.14 -10.06 1.42
CA TYR A 117 4.65 -10.18 0.05
C TYR A 117 3.49 -9.21 -0.23
N LEU A 118 2.55 -9.07 0.70
CA LEU A 118 1.41 -8.17 0.53
C LEU A 118 1.82 -6.68 0.57
N ILE A 119 2.84 -6.33 1.36
CA ILE A 119 3.43 -4.97 1.35
C ILE A 119 4.07 -4.71 -0.01
N TYR A 120 4.91 -5.63 -0.47
CA TYR A 120 5.58 -5.53 -1.75
C TYR A 120 4.56 -5.43 -2.91
N TYR A 121 3.50 -6.23 -2.87
CA TYR A 121 2.37 -6.13 -3.80
C TYR A 121 1.72 -4.73 -3.76
N GLY A 122 1.50 -4.16 -2.59
CA GLY A 122 0.98 -2.81 -2.43
C GLY A 122 1.88 -1.76 -3.05
N PHE A 123 3.20 -1.87 -2.90
CA PHE A 123 4.15 -0.96 -3.55
C PHE A 123 4.21 -1.12 -5.07
N ILE A 124 4.20 -2.36 -5.60
CA ILE A 124 4.10 -2.61 -7.06
C ILE A 124 2.84 -1.95 -7.61
N LEU A 125 1.72 -2.10 -6.89
CA LEU A 125 0.47 -1.50 -7.30
C LEU A 125 0.58 0.02 -7.35
N LEU A 126 1.12 0.67 -6.30
CA LEU A 126 1.34 2.11 -6.32
C LEU A 126 2.22 2.54 -7.49
N ARG A 127 3.34 1.84 -7.72
CA ARG A 127 4.25 2.09 -8.84
C ARG A 127 3.58 1.91 -10.21
N SER A 128 2.53 1.11 -10.33
CA SER A 128 1.82 0.88 -11.59
C SER A 128 0.86 2.02 -11.95
N TYR A 129 0.42 2.83 -10.98
CA TYR A 129 -0.55 3.91 -11.18
C TYR A 129 0.04 5.30 -10.95
N PHE A 130 1.11 5.39 -10.16
CA PHE A 130 1.72 6.64 -9.75
C PHE A 130 3.23 6.61 -9.95
N TYR A 131 3.76 7.73 -10.40
CA TYR A 131 5.17 8.07 -10.30
C TYR A 131 5.40 8.71 -8.93
N ALA A 132 6.43 8.27 -8.20
CA ALA A 132 6.78 8.82 -6.90
C ALA A 132 8.19 9.41 -6.97
N THR A 133 8.36 10.62 -6.48
CA THR A 133 9.63 11.33 -6.43
C THR A 133 9.77 12.10 -5.12
N GLU A 134 10.93 12.67 -4.88
CA GLU A 134 11.18 13.54 -3.73
C GLU A 134 10.85 14.98 -4.09
N GLY A 135 10.03 15.62 -3.26
CA GLY A 135 9.83 17.06 -3.31
C GLY A 135 10.78 17.76 -2.34
N SER A 136 11.36 18.87 -2.78
CA SER A 136 12.01 19.85 -1.93
C SER A 136 10.97 20.89 -1.50
N SER A 137 10.37 20.71 -0.33
CA SER A 137 9.60 21.78 0.32
C SER A 137 10.53 22.57 1.26
N PRO A 138 10.47 23.92 1.27
CA PRO A 138 11.26 24.74 2.20
C PRO A 138 11.06 24.37 3.69
N SER A 139 9.90 23.79 4.02
CA SER A 139 9.52 23.44 5.39
C SER A 139 9.80 21.97 5.76
N HIS A 140 9.91 21.10 4.75
CA HIS A 140 10.12 19.66 4.93
C HIS A 140 10.99 19.11 3.81
N PRO A 141 12.33 19.08 3.99
CA PRO A 141 13.19 18.38 3.05
C PRO A 141 12.83 16.88 3.09
N LEU A 142 12.64 16.27 1.92
CA LEU A 142 12.43 14.82 1.71
C LEU A 142 11.00 14.28 1.92
N VAL A 143 9.97 14.99 1.47
CA VAL A 143 8.60 14.44 1.38
C VAL A 143 8.41 13.71 0.05
N LEU A 144 7.81 12.51 0.09
CA LEU A 144 7.40 11.82 -1.13
C LEU A 144 6.25 12.57 -1.81
N VAL A 145 6.46 12.93 -3.06
CA VAL A 145 5.47 13.55 -3.94
C VAL A 145 5.05 12.52 -4.98
N PHE A 146 3.74 12.42 -5.20
CA PHE A 146 3.17 11.46 -6.15
C PHE A 146 2.59 12.19 -7.35
N TYR A 147 2.87 11.70 -8.54
CA TYR A 147 2.26 12.11 -9.79
C TYR A 147 1.58 10.91 -10.43
N ARG A 148 0.69 11.15 -11.37
CA ARG A 148 0.15 10.08 -12.21
C ARG A 148 1.06 9.89 -13.41
N HIS A 149 1.17 8.66 -13.90
CA HIS A 149 1.93 8.33 -15.12
C HIS A 149 1.43 8.98 -16.42
N LYS A 150 0.25 9.62 -16.40
CA LYS A 150 -0.20 10.42 -17.56
C LYS A 150 0.36 11.84 -17.54
N ILE A 151 0.85 12.29 -16.38
CA ILE A 151 1.33 13.65 -16.13
C ILE A 151 2.88 13.65 -16.12
N TRP A 152 3.48 12.59 -15.62
CA TRP A 152 4.92 12.31 -15.66
C TRP A 152 5.20 11.19 -16.65
#